data_AF-A0A1S4FS57-F1
#
_entry.id   AF-A0A1S4FS57-F1
#
_cell.length_a   1.000
_cell.length_b   1.000
_cell.length_c   1.000
_cell.angle_alpha   90.00
_cell.angle_beta   90.00
_cell.angle_gamma   90.00
#
_symmetry.space_group_name_H-M   'P 1'
#
loop_
_entity.id
_entity.type
_entity.pdbx_description
1 polymer ?
#
loop_
_entity_poly.entity_id
_entity_poly.type
_entity_poly.pdbx_seq_one_letter_code
_entity_poly.pdbx_strand_id
1 'polypeptide(L)'
;MNFKYECGDFSQFQEQLKKMRDLDDKIIYALNTSLPTESFKGQVNPEAKCRELHKQLEAGYGDRQEAIKKCILVCADSVKQLKEKREESRDDVVLNKQFKTEQRKLRLLQAELSVEDIIRERTQKTFRERCRLFVNFDTL
;
A
#
# COMPACT_ATOMS: atom_id res chain seq x y z
N MET A 1 -6.31 2.72 -11.08
CA MET A 1 -5.55 3.97 -11.37
C MET A 1 -4.24 3.58 -12.03
N ASN A 2 -3.70 4.34 -13.00
CA ASN A 2 -2.44 3.98 -13.66
C ASN A 2 -1.24 4.63 -12.94
N PHE A 3 -0.69 3.95 -11.95
CA PHE A 3 0.45 4.41 -11.19
C PHE A 3 1.75 3.88 -11.81
N LYS A 4 2.68 4.77 -12.14
CA LYS A 4 4.02 4.42 -12.62
C LYS A 4 5.02 4.54 -11.47
N TYR A 5 5.82 3.51 -11.27
CA TYR A 5 6.88 3.48 -10.26
C TYR A 5 8.06 2.64 -10.75
N GLU A 6 9.25 2.92 -10.21
CA GLU A 6 10.45 2.15 -10.43
C GLU A 6 10.97 1.58 -9.11
N CYS A 7 11.26 0.28 -9.09
CA CYS A 7 11.76 -0.38 -7.87
C CYS A 7 13.23 -0.03 -7.56
N GLY A 8 13.96 0.49 -8.55
CA GLY A 8 15.36 0.89 -8.42
C GLY A 8 15.54 2.13 -7.53
N ASP A 9 14.56 3.03 -7.50
CA ASP A 9 14.54 4.23 -6.65
C ASP A 9 13.48 4.07 -5.56
N PHE A 10 13.94 3.71 -4.36
CA PHE A 10 13.04 3.53 -3.21
C PHE A 10 12.33 4.83 -2.82
N SER A 11 12.97 5.99 -2.96
CA SER A 11 12.37 7.27 -2.59
C SER A 11 11.19 7.58 -3.51
N GLN A 12 11.38 7.41 -4.82
CA GLN A 12 10.32 7.58 -5.80
C GLN A 12 9.18 6.56 -5.58
N PHE A 13 9.52 5.31 -5.31
CA PHE A 13 8.53 4.27 -5.01
C PHE A 13 7.70 4.61 -3.77
N GLN A 14 8.34 5.10 -2.70
CA GLN A 14 7.68 5.50 -1.46
C GLN A 14 6.73 6.70 -1.67
N GLU A 15 7.12 7.69 -2.47
CA GLU A 15 6.23 8.79 -2.84
C GLU A 15 5.00 8.29 -3.62
N GLN A 16 5.20 7.30 -4.49
CA GLN A 16 4.12 6.72 -5.24
C GLN A 16 3.18 5.91 -4.36
N LEU A 17 3.70 5.13 -3.41
CA LEU A 17 2.88 4.43 -2.40
C LEU A 17 2.02 5.42 -1.60
N LYS A 18 2.59 6.58 -1.21
CA LYS A 18 1.83 7.62 -0.54
C LYS A 18 0.65 8.12 -1.38
N LYS A 19 0.84 8.34 -2.68
CA LYS A 19 -0.25 8.73 -3.59
C LYS A 19 -1.30 7.62 -3.74
N MET A 20 -0.87 6.36 -3.75
CA MET A 20 -1.78 5.20 -3.79
C MET A 20 -2.62 5.06 -2.50
N ARG A 21 -2.16 5.64 -1.38
CA ARG A 21 -2.83 5.64 -0.07
C ARG A 21 -3.78 6.83 0.13
N ASP A 22 -4.00 7.67 -0.88
CA ASP A 22 -4.81 8.90 -0.74
C ASP A 22 -6.24 8.63 -0.22
N LEU A 23 -6.87 7.53 -0.65
CA LEU A 23 -8.19 7.13 -0.16
C LEU A 23 -8.16 6.74 1.33
N ASP A 24 -7.14 5.99 1.75
CA ASP A 24 -6.94 5.61 3.15
C ASP A 24 -6.66 6.85 4.01
N ASP A 25 -5.79 7.74 3.57
CA ASP A 25 -5.45 9.00 4.25
C ASP A 25 -6.67 9.92 4.42
N LYS A 26 -7.59 9.88 3.45
CA LYS A 26 -8.82 10.68 3.42
C LYS A 26 -10.08 9.89 3.79
N ILE A 27 -9.95 8.70 4.40
CA ILE A 27 -11.10 7.82 4.66
C ILE A 27 -12.23 8.51 5.45
N ILE A 28 -11.88 9.31 6.46
CA ILE A 28 -12.87 10.04 7.28
C ILE A 28 -13.63 11.04 6.41
N TYR A 29 -12.93 11.77 5.56
CA TYR A 29 -13.54 12.73 4.64
C TYR A 29 -14.43 12.01 3.60
N ALA A 30 -13.95 10.92 3.02
CA ALA A 30 -14.71 10.11 2.07
C ALA A 30 -16.00 9.56 2.69
N LEU A 31 -15.95 9.08 3.93
CA LEU A 31 -17.12 8.60 4.66
C LEU A 31 -18.08 9.75 5.02
N ASN A 32 -17.57 10.88 5.51
CA ASN A 32 -18.40 12.03 5.88
C ASN A 32 -19.11 12.66 4.66
N THR A 33 -18.52 12.58 3.48
CA THR A 33 -19.13 13.08 2.24
C THR A 33 -20.08 12.08 1.60
N SER A 34 -19.86 10.77 1.81
CA SER A 34 -20.66 9.71 1.19
C SER A 34 -21.84 9.25 2.04
N LEU A 35 -21.78 9.41 3.36
CA LEU A 35 -22.84 9.01 4.28
C LEU A 35 -23.71 10.22 4.63
N PRO A 36 -25.04 10.14 4.41
CA PRO A 36 -25.92 11.27 4.69
C PRO A 36 -25.94 11.57 6.20
N THR A 37 -25.89 12.85 6.55
CA THR A 37 -26.29 13.29 7.89
C THR A 37 -27.81 13.18 8.01
N GLU A 38 -28.34 13.21 9.25
CA GLU A 38 -29.78 13.03 9.48
C GLU A 38 -30.66 13.98 8.65
N SER A 39 -30.15 15.18 8.36
CA SER A 39 -30.81 16.21 7.54
C SER A 39 -30.93 15.87 6.05
N PHE A 40 -30.20 14.87 5.55
CA PHE A 40 -30.20 14.45 4.14
C PHE A 40 -30.66 13.00 3.93
N LYS A 41 -31.36 12.41 4.92
CA LYS A 41 -31.99 11.08 4.79
C LYS A 41 -32.91 11.07 3.56
N GLY A 42 -32.62 10.18 2.59
CA GLY A 42 -33.44 9.96 1.39
C GLY A 42 -32.82 10.38 0.05
N GLN A 43 -31.73 11.14 0.03
CA GLN A 43 -31.07 11.57 -1.22
C GLN A 43 -29.94 10.64 -1.68
N VAL A 44 -29.40 9.82 -0.78
CA VAL A 44 -28.26 8.93 -1.04
C VAL A 44 -28.54 7.56 -0.43
N ASN A 45 -28.26 6.48 -1.16
CA ASN A 45 -28.29 5.11 -0.63
C ASN A 45 -26.97 4.81 0.11
N PRO A 46 -26.98 4.75 1.45
CA PRO A 46 -25.75 4.59 2.24
C PRO A 46 -25.14 3.19 2.08
N GLU A 47 -25.97 2.15 1.89
CA GLU A 47 -25.50 0.78 1.67
C GLU A 47 -24.67 0.72 0.38
N ALA A 48 -25.21 1.23 -0.73
CA ALA A 48 -24.54 1.24 -2.02
C ALA A 48 -23.20 2.00 -1.94
N LYS A 49 -23.15 3.11 -1.21
CA LYS A 49 -21.92 3.89 -1.00
C LYS A 49 -20.88 3.14 -0.16
N CYS A 50 -21.30 2.48 0.92
CA CYS A 50 -20.40 1.65 1.72
C CYS A 50 -19.82 0.47 0.91
N ARG A 51 -20.65 -0.20 0.10
CA ARG A 51 -20.18 -1.30 -0.78
C ARG A 51 -19.19 -0.83 -1.84
N GLU A 52 -19.49 0.30 -2.48
CA GLU A 52 -18.58 0.90 -3.48
C GLU A 52 -17.25 1.32 -2.84
N LEU A 53 -17.29 1.96 -1.67
CA LEU A 53 -16.09 2.33 -0.93
C LEU A 53 -15.26 1.10 -0.53
N HIS A 54 -15.91 0.02 -0.06
CA HIS A 54 -15.22 -1.24 0.24
C HIS A 54 -14.48 -1.79 -0.98
N LYS A 55 -15.14 -1.81 -2.14
CA LYS A 55 -14.55 -2.29 -3.39
C LYS A 55 -13.32 -1.45 -3.79
N GLN A 56 -13.39 -0.14 -3.63
CA GLN A 56 -12.25 0.75 -3.91
C GLN A 56 -11.09 0.52 -2.95
N LEU A 57 -11.38 0.30 -1.66
CA LEU A 57 -10.36 -0.02 -0.66
C LEU A 57 -9.67 -1.36 -0.96
N GLU A 58 -10.43 -2.43 -1.21
CA GLU A 58 -9.85 -3.75 -1.51
C GLU A 58 -9.04 -3.75 -2.82
N ALA A 59 -9.50 -3.03 -3.85
CA ALA A 59 -8.71 -2.82 -5.06
C ALA A 59 -7.40 -2.07 -4.76
N GLY A 60 -7.46 -1.01 -3.95
CA GLY A 60 -6.27 -0.26 -3.52
C GLY A 60 -5.27 -1.11 -2.73
N TYR A 61 -5.75 -1.96 -1.82
CA TYR A 61 -4.92 -2.92 -1.08
C TYR A 61 -4.23 -3.90 -2.03
N GLY A 62 -4.97 -4.46 -2.97
CA GLY A 62 -4.43 -5.37 -4.00
C GLY A 62 -3.32 -4.71 -4.82
N ASP A 63 -3.60 -3.54 -5.40
CA ASP A 63 -2.66 -2.79 -6.24
C ASP A 63 -1.36 -2.47 -5.48
N ARG A 64 -1.46 -2.01 -4.23
CA ARG A 64 -0.29 -1.67 -3.41
C ARG A 64 0.49 -2.91 -2.99
N GLN A 65 -0.20 -3.96 -2.57
CA GLN A 65 0.45 -5.19 -2.13
C GLN A 65 1.20 -5.86 -3.29
N GLU A 66 0.62 -5.86 -4.50
CA GLU A 66 1.30 -6.34 -5.71
C GLU A 66 2.55 -5.51 -6.01
N ALA A 67 2.43 -4.18 -5.98
CA ALA A 67 3.54 -3.27 -6.24
C ALA A 67 4.72 -3.46 -5.27
N ILE A 68 4.43 -3.55 -3.96
CA ILE A 68 5.44 -3.76 -2.92
C ILE A 68 6.13 -5.11 -3.14
N LYS A 69 5.37 -6.19 -3.33
CA LYS A 69 5.92 -7.54 -3.56
C LYS A 69 6.79 -7.60 -4.81
N LYS A 70 6.34 -6.97 -5.91
CA LYS A 70 7.11 -6.87 -7.15
C LYS A 70 8.47 -6.21 -6.91
N CYS A 71 8.49 -5.09 -6.19
CA CYS A 71 9.76 -4.41 -5.89
C CYS A 71 10.65 -5.19 -4.93
N ILE A 72 10.08 -5.91 -3.95
CA ILE A 72 10.84 -6.84 -3.11
C ILE A 72 11.53 -7.89 -3.96
N LEU A 73 10.83 -8.51 -4.92
CA LEU A 73 11.41 -9.54 -5.79
C LEU A 73 12.56 -8.99 -6.65
N VAL A 74 12.36 -7.84 -7.30
CA VAL A 74 13.39 -7.18 -8.13
C VAL A 74 14.64 -6.83 -7.30
N CYS A 75 14.45 -6.27 -6.10
CA CYS A 75 15.56 -5.90 -5.23
C CYS A 75 16.25 -7.14 -4.62
N ALA A 76 15.49 -8.18 -4.27
CA ALA A 76 16.03 -9.45 -3.78
C ALA A 76 16.92 -10.14 -4.82
N ASP A 77 16.51 -10.13 -6.09
CA ASP A 77 17.32 -10.65 -7.19
C ASP A 77 18.62 -9.84 -7.36
N SER A 78 18.52 -8.50 -7.31
CA SER A 78 19.70 -7.62 -7.35
C SER A 78 20.67 -7.89 -6.20
N VAL A 79 20.17 -8.07 -4.97
CA VAL A 79 20.98 -8.44 -3.80
C VAL A 79 21.64 -9.80 -3.98
N LYS A 80 20.93 -10.79 -4.55
CA LYS A 80 21.47 -12.12 -4.82
C LYS A 80 22.63 -12.05 -5.82
N GLN A 81 22.44 -11.36 -6.95
CA GLN A 81 23.49 -11.20 -7.97
C GLN A 81 24.72 -10.47 -7.41
N LEU A 82 24.52 -9.42 -6.60
CA LEU A 82 25.63 -8.70 -5.95
C LEU A 82 26.35 -9.56 -4.91
N LYS A 83 25.64 -10.46 -4.23
CA LYS A 83 26.23 -11.41 -3.29
C LYS A 83 27.16 -12.39 -4.01
N GLU A 84 26.72 -12.97 -5.12
CA GLU A 84 27.50 -13.92 -5.93
C GLU A 84 28.79 -13.26 -6.44
N LYS A 85 28.71 -12.06 -7.04
CA LYS A 85 29.88 -11.29 -7.49
C LYS A 85 30.86 -10.97 -6.35
N ARG A 86 30.34 -10.71 -5.15
CA ARG A 86 31.16 -10.38 -3.98
C ARG A 86 31.96 -11.57 -3.48
N GLU A 87 31.46 -12.79 -3.67
CA GLU A 87 32.19 -14.01 -3.29
C GLU A 87 33.45 -14.21 -4.14
N GLU A 88 33.42 -13.75 -5.40
CA GLU A 88 34.53 -13.76 -6.36
C GLU A 88 35.52 -12.60 -6.18
N SER A 89 35.08 -11.46 -5.64
CA SER A 89 35.88 -10.23 -5.48
C SER A 89 35.64 -9.56 -4.11
N ARG A 90 36.13 -10.21 -3.05
CA ARG A 90 35.81 -9.83 -1.65
C ARG A 90 36.31 -8.45 -1.23
N ASP A 91 37.42 -7.99 -1.81
CA ASP A 91 38.08 -6.73 -1.45
C ASP A 91 37.63 -5.53 -2.30
N ASP A 92 36.70 -5.74 -3.26
CA ASP A 92 36.14 -4.65 -4.05
C ASP A 92 35.24 -3.75 -3.17
N VAL A 93 35.77 -2.58 -2.83
CA VAL A 93 35.09 -1.58 -1.98
C VAL A 93 33.81 -1.06 -2.65
N VAL A 94 33.80 -0.91 -3.97
CA VAL A 94 32.64 -0.40 -4.72
C VAL A 94 31.52 -1.42 -4.70
N LEU A 95 31.84 -2.68 -4.99
CA LEU A 95 30.90 -3.79 -4.95
C LEU A 95 30.30 -3.99 -3.55
N ASN A 96 31.14 -3.92 -2.51
CA ASN A 96 30.69 -4.00 -1.12
C ASN A 96 29.73 -2.86 -0.75
N LYS A 97 29.98 -1.63 -1.23
CA LYS A 97 29.09 -0.48 -1.00
C LYS A 97 27.75 -0.64 -1.72
N GLN A 98 27.77 -1.10 -2.97
CA GLN A 98 26.56 -1.38 -3.75
C GLN A 98 25.70 -2.46 -3.08
N PHE A 99 26.32 -3.59 -2.68
CA PHE A 99 25.64 -4.67 -1.97
C PHE A 99 24.93 -4.19 -0.70
N LYS A 100 25.62 -3.41 0.16
CA LYS A 100 25.02 -2.85 1.38
C LYS A 100 23.85 -1.91 1.07
N THR A 101 23.94 -1.15 -0.02
CA THR A 101 22.89 -0.21 -0.45
C THR A 101 21.64 -0.97 -0.90
N GLU A 102 21.78 -1.96 -1.78
CA GLU A 102 20.64 -2.79 -2.21
C GLU A 102 20.07 -3.62 -1.05
N GLN A 103 20.91 -4.13 -0.14
CA GLN A 103 20.42 -4.84 1.04
C GLN A 103 19.58 -3.93 1.96
N ARG A 104 20.00 -2.67 2.16
CA ARG A 104 19.20 -1.68 2.91
C ARG A 104 17.88 -1.41 2.20
N LYS A 105 17.90 -1.25 0.88
CA LYS A 105 16.69 -1.03 0.06
C LYS A 105 15.70 -2.18 0.21
N LEU A 106 16.17 -3.42 0.12
CA LEU A 106 15.33 -4.61 0.30
C LEU A 106 14.64 -4.61 1.68
N ARG A 107 15.37 -4.28 2.75
CA ARG A 107 14.78 -4.19 4.10
C ARG A 107 13.71 -3.11 4.21
N LEU A 108 13.92 -1.95 3.57
CA LEU A 108 12.94 -0.87 3.55
C LEU A 108 11.67 -1.28 2.79
N LEU A 109 11.82 -1.93 1.64
CA LEU A 109 10.69 -2.48 0.88
C LEU A 109 9.91 -3.55 1.65
N GLN A 110 10.61 -4.41 2.40
CA GLN A 110 9.96 -5.40 3.27
C GLN A 110 9.19 -4.74 4.42
N ALA A 111 9.71 -3.65 4.99
CA ALA A 111 9.01 -2.89 6.02
C ALA A 111 7.72 -2.23 5.51
N GLU A 112 7.64 -1.88 4.22
CA GLU A 112 6.40 -1.33 3.62
C GLU A 112 5.22 -2.32 3.66
N LEU A 113 5.46 -3.64 3.73
CA LEU A 113 4.38 -4.61 3.93
C LEU A 113 3.72 -4.42 5.31
N SER A 114 4.52 -4.25 6.36
CA SER A 114 3.99 -4.00 7.71
C SER A 114 3.30 -2.64 7.81
N VAL A 115 3.81 -1.62 7.11
CA VAL A 115 3.14 -0.32 7.00
C VAL A 115 1.78 -0.47 6.33
N GLU A 116 1.71 -1.24 5.24
CA GLU A 116 0.46 -1.50 4.53
C GLU A 116 -0.57 -2.22 5.40
N ASP A 117 -0.16 -3.21 6.20
CA ASP A 117 -1.04 -3.91 7.13
C ASP A 117 -1.63 -2.96 8.19
N ILE A 118 -0.80 -2.08 8.76
CA ILE A 118 -1.24 -1.09 9.76
C ILE A 118 -2.25 -0.10 9.15
N ILE A 119 -1.97 0.37 7.93
CA ILE A 119 -2.88 1.30 7.23
C ILE A 119 -4.21 0.62 6.96
N ARG A 120 -4.17 -0.61 6.42
CA ARG A 120 -5.38 -1.40 6.16
C ARG A 120 -6.21 -1.59 7.42
N GLU A 121 -5.60 -1.98 8.54
CA GLU A 121 -6.32 -2.18 9.81
C GLU A 121 -7.00 -0.88 10.27
N ARG A 122 -6.28 0.25 10.24
CA ARG A 122 -6.82 1.55 10.66
C ARG A 122 -7.99 2.00 9.79
N THR A 123 -7.84 1.89 8.47
CA THR A 123 -8.88 2.27 7.51
C THR A 123 -10.10 1.37 7.66
N GLN A 124 -9.89 0.04 7.74
CA GLN A 124 -10.98 -0.92 7.89
C GLN A 124 -11.74 -0.71 9.20
N LYS A 125 -11.06 -0.40 10.31
CA LYS A 125 -11.73 -0.06 11.57
C LYS A 125 -12.68 1.13 11.40
N THR A 126 -12.18 2.23 10.83
CA THR A 126 -12.96 3.45 10.60
C THR A 126 -14.14 3.19 9.66
N PHE A 127 -13.89 2.46 8.58
CA PHE A 127 -14.91 2.04 7.63
C PHE A 127 -16.00 1.20 8.32
N ARG A 128 -15.62 0.17 9.08
CA ARG A 128 -16.56 -0.70 9.80
C ARG A 128 -17.42 0.08 10.79
N GLU A 129 -16.81 0.95 11.59
CA GLU A 129 -17.54 1.78 12.57
C GLU A 129 -18.62 2.66 11.92
N ARG A 130 -18.33 3.23 10.74
CA ARG A 130 -19.25 4.13 10.03
C ARG A 130 -20.27 3.38 9.17
N CYS A 131 -19.92 2.24 8.61
CA CYS A 131 -20.76 1.49 7.68
C CYS A 131 -21.58 0.36 8.33
N ARG A 132 -21.32 -0.02 9.59
CA ARG A 132 -21.99 -1.16 10.27
C ARG A 132 -23.52 -1.13 10.30
N LEU A 133 -24.14 0.04 10.18
CA LEU A 133 -25.60 0.17 10.17
C LEU A 133 -26.21 -0.02 8.77
N PHE A 134 -25.38 -0.08 7.73
CA PHE A 134 -25.80 -0.07 6.33
C PHE A 134 -25.39 -1.32 5.57
N VAL A 135 -24.37 -2.06 6.01
CA VAL A 135 -23.84 -3.26 5.34
C VAL A 135 -23.62 -4.39 6.33
N ASN A 136 -23.84 -5.62 5.85
CA ASN A 136 -23.38 -6.82 6.54
C ASN A 136 -21.96 -7.17 6.04
N PHE A 137 -20.98 -7.13 6.94
CA PHE A 137 -19.58 -7.42 6.64
C PHE A 137 -19.29 -8.87 6.28
N ASP A 138 -20.18 -9.81 6.62
CA ASP A 138 -20.02 -11.22 6.23
C ASP A 138 -20.37 -11.45 4.74
N THR A 139 -20.98 -10.45 4.10
CA THR A 139 -21.46 -10.49 2.71
C THR A 139 -20.76 -9.48 1.80
N LEU A 140 -19.67 -8.88 2.28
CA LEU A 140 -18.91 -7.83 1.60
C LEU A 140 -17.70 -8.38 0.84
#